data_AF-A0A9W9SGQ5-F1
#
_entry.id   AF-A0A9W9SGQ5-F1
#
_cell.length_a   1.000
_cell.length_b   1.000
_cell.length_c   1.000
_cell.angle_alpha   90.00
_cell.angle_beta   90.00
_cell.angle_gamma   90.00
#
_symmetry.space_group_name_H-M   'P 1'
#
loop_
_entity.id
_entity.type
_entity.pdbx_description
1 polymer ?
#
loop_
_entity_poly.entity_id
_entity_poly.type
_entity_poly.pdbx_seq_one_letter_code
_entity_poly.pdbx_strand_id
1 'polypeptide(L)'
;MSHQIPYSPEERINAARGYKAALHNEHVSPEAKEHAREMLLKLDEQQAHQELMEESMHVPYHHHRRERSCGDDRQRSPQERINAARGYKAAMHNPLVSEEGKAHAREMLQLMNDEEARQELYSQDERPKDPTRVAAGLKAAQKNPLVSEEGRRRAAKHLHEIEMSGPEE
;
A
#
# COMPACT_ATOMS: atom_id res chain seq x y z
N MET A 1 -37.95 38.07 10.81
CA MET A 1 -37.35 38.03 9.46
C MET A 1 -35.98 37.38 9.58
N SER A 2 -35.96 36.06 9.42
CA SER A 2 -34.75 35.23 9.37
C SER A 2 -33.95 35.66 8.15
N HIS A 3 -32.84 36.38 8.38
CA HIS A 3 -31.93 36.75 7.31
C HIS A 3 -31.24 35.48 6.84
N GLN A 4 -31.73 34.92 5.73
CA GLN A 4 -31.04 33.86 5.00
C GLN A 4 -29.66 34.38 4.61
N ILE A 5 -28.64 33.77 5.17
CA ILE A 5 -27.25 34.04 4.80
C ILE A 5 -27.00 33.18 3.55
N PRO A 6 -26.80 33.77 2.35
CA PRO A 6 -26.69 33.03 1.10
C PRO A 6 -25.24 32.56 0.88
N TYR A 7 -24.71 31.74 1.80
CA TYR A 7 -23.37 31.16 1.66
C TYR A 7 -23.45 29.64 1.61
N SER A 8 -22.76 29.04 0.64
CA SER A 8 -22.53 27.60 0.64
C SER A 8 -21.77 27.18 1.92
N PRO A 9 -21.85 25.90 2.34
CA PRO A 9 -21.03 25.38 3.45
C PRO A 9 -19.54 25.74 3.32
N GLU A 10 -18.98 25.64 2.11
CA GLU A 10 -17.59 25.97 1.84
C GLU A 10 -17.30 27.47 1.96
N GLU A 11 -18.20 28.33 1.47
CA GLU A 11 -18.08 29.79 1.58
C GLU A 11 -18.14 30.25 3.04
N ARG A 12 -18.97 29.61 3.87
CA ARG A 12 -19.03 29.88 5.31
C ARG A 12 -17.70 29.59 6.00
N ILE A 13 -17.07 28.47 5.67
CA ILE A 13 -15.75 28.09 6.22
C ILE A 13 -14.66 29.06 5.76
N ASN A 14 -14.65 29.42 4.48
CA ASN A 14 -13.66 30.35 3.95
C ASN A 14 -13.83 31.76 4.51
N ALA A 15 -15.07 32.24 4.64
CA ALA A 15 -15.37 33.51 5.31
C ALA A 15 -14.95 33.50 6.79
N ALA A 16 -15.24 32.41 7.52
CA ALA A 16 -14.82 32.24 8.91
C ALA A 16 -13.29 32.29 9.07
N ARG A 17 -12.53 31.67 8.15
CA ARG A 17 -11.06 31.77 8.12
C ARG A 17 -10.59 33.21 7.95
N GLY A 18 -11.21 33.98 7.05
CA GLY A 18 -10.90 35.39 6.84
C GLY A 18 -11.16 36.25 8.08
N TYR A 19 -12.30 36.07 8.75
CA TYR A 19 -12.62 36.79 9.98
C TYR A 19 -11.68 36.42 11.13
N LYS A 20 -11.29 35.15 11.27
CA LYS A 20 -10.27 34.73 12.25
C LYS A 20 -8.93 35.41 11.99
N ALA A 21 -8.49 35.49 10.74
CA ALA A 21 -7.27 36.22 10.38
C ALA A 21 -7.36 37.71 10.75
N ALA A 22 -8.50 38.36 10.50
CA ALA A 22 -8.71 39.76 10.86
C ALA A 22 -8.63 40.01 12.38
N LEU A 23 -9.07 39.07 13.22
CA LEU A 23 -8.96 39.17 14.68
C LEU A 23 -7.51 39.18 15.17
N HIS A 24 -6.64 38.43 14.50
CA HIS A 24 -5.23 38.31 14.85
C HIS A 24 -4.34 39.42 14.25
N ASN A 25 -4.85 40.17 13.27
CA ASN A 25 -4.10 41.27 12.67
C ASN A 25 -4.12 42.52 13.57
N GLU A 26 -2.95 43.05 13.90
CA GLU A 26 -2.79 44.27 14.70
C GLU A 26 -3.25 45.54 13.97
N HIS A 27 -3.25 45.52 12.64
CA HIS A 27 -3.65 46.65 11.79
C HIS A 27 -5.17 46.78 11.57
N VAL A 28 -5.99 45.95 12.22
CA VAL A 28 -7.45 45.98 12.10
C VAL A 28 -8.04 46.74 13.29
N SER A 29 -9.00 47.64 13.02
CA SER A 29 -9.64 48.46 14.06
C SER A 29 -10.42 47.60 15.08
N PRO A 30 -10.60 48.09 16.32
CA PRO A 30 -11.36 47.38 17.33
C PRO A 30 -12.82 47.14 16.91
N GLU A 31 -13.49 48.11 16.26
CA GLU A 31 -14.86 47.92 15.77
C GLU A 31 -14.95 46.82 14.71
N ALA A 32 -13.97 46.76 13.81
CA ALA A 32 -13.90 45.71 12.78
C ALA A 32 -13.67 44.32 13.40
N LYS A 33 -12.93 44.23 14.51
CA LYS A 33 -12.75 42.97 15.25
C LYS A 33 -14.03 42.54 15.96
N GLU A 34 -14.80 43.45 16.51
CA GLU A 34 -16.11 43.12 17.11
C GLU A 34 -17.08 42.59 16.06
N HIS A 35 -17.16 43.25 14.91
CA HIS A 35 -17.96 42.77 13.78
C HIS A 35 -17.50 41.39 13.29
N ALA A 36 -16.19 41.13 13.21
CA ALA A 36 -15.65 39.83 12.85
C ALA A 36 -16.09 38.71 13.83
N ARG A 37 -16.18 39.00 15.13
CA ARG A 37 -16.69 38.05 16.14
C ARG A 37 -18.18 37.77 15.94
N GLU A 38 -18.98 38.79 15.67
CA GLU A 38 -20.41 38.63 15.40
C GLU A 38 -20.66 37.78 14.14
N MET A 39 -19.88 38.02 13.08
CA MET A 39 -19.97 37.24 11.85
C MET A 39 -19.54 35.78 12.04
N LEU A 40 -18.53 35.50 12.86
CA LEU A 40 -18.13 34.12 13.18
C LEU A 40 -19.24 33.32 13.87
N LEU A 41 -20.02 33.97 14.75
CA LEU A 41 -21.19 33.35 15.39
C LEU A 41 -22.31 33.09 14.38
N LYS A 42 -22.55 34.03 13.45
CA LYS A 42 -23.58 33.90 12.41
C LYS A 42 -23.25 32.82 11.36
N LEU A 43 -21.98 32.65 11.03
CA LEU A 43 -21.53 31.72 9.99
C LEU A 43 -21.53 30.25 10.44
N ASP A 44 -21.45 30.01 11.76
CA ASP A 44 -21.39 28.68 12.40
C ASP A 44 -20.54 27.66 11.61
N GLU A 45 -19.21 27.82 11.72
CA GLU A 45 -18.25 26.97 11.02
C GLU A 45 -18.45 25.48 11.34
N GLN A 46 -18.90 25.15 12.56
CA GLN A 46 -19.09 23.75 12.97
C GLN A 46 -20.24 23.12 12.21
N GLN A 47 -21.36 23.83 12.09
CA GLN A 47 -22.49 23.38 11.29
C GLN A 47 -22.10 23.27 9.81
N ALA A 48 -21.35 24.23 9.27
CA ALA A 48 -20.89 24.18 7.87
C ALA A 48 -19.95 22.99 7.57
N HIS A 49 -19.06 22.62 8.49
CA HIS A 49 -18.22 21.41 8.36
C HIS A 49 -19.05 20.12 8.39
N GLN A 50 -20.09 20.06 9.24
CA GLN A 50 -20.99 18.91 9.30
C GLN A 50 -21.76 18.75 7.98
N GLU A 51 -22.28 19.85 7.43
CA GLU A 51 -22.99 19.84 6.15
C GLU A 51 -22.08 19.40 4.99
N LEU A 52 -20.81 19.86 4.94
CA LEU A 52 -19.83 19.36 3.96
C LEU A 52 -19.50 17.88 4.14
N MET A 53 -19.40 17.42 5.39
CA MET A 53 -19.14 16.01 5.68
C MET A 53 -20.30 15.12 5.20
N GLU A 54 -21.53 15.55 5.43
CA GLU A 54 -22.74 14.87 4.95
C GLU A 54 -22.86 14.91 3.42
N GLU A 55 -22.55 16.03 2.77
CA GLU A 55 -22.52 16.15 1.31
C GLU A 55 -21.40 15.30 0.67
N SER A 56 -20.29 15.14 1.38
CA SER A 56 -19.16 14.28 0.97
C SER A 56 -19.36 12.79 1.22
N MET A 57 -20.57 12.33 1.55
CA MET A 57 -20.95 10.90 1.64
C MET A 57 -20.96 10.20 0.26
N HIS A 58 -19.92 10.44 -0.55
CA HIS A 58 -19.50 9.62 -1.67
C HIS A 58 -18.56 8.52 -1.13
N VAL A 59 -18.82 7.29 -1.58
CA VAL A 59 -18.14 6.02 -1.28
C VAL A 59 -16.71 6.19 -0.73
N PRO A 60 -16.32 5.45 0.33
CA PRO A 60 -14.96 5.50 0.85
C PRO A 60 -13.97 5.21 -0.27
N TYR A 61 -13.41 6.27 -0.87
CA TYR A 61 -12.25 6.11 -1.71
C TYR A 61 -11.15 5.63 -0.78
N HIS A 62 -10.75 4.39 -0.99
CA HIS A 62 -9.62 3.77 -0.32
C HIS A 62 -8.38 4.64 -0.51
N HIS A 63 -8.19 5.61 0.38
CA HIS A 63 -6.85 5.99 0.76
C HIS A 63 -6.23 4.73 1.36
N HIS A 64 -5.47 4.01 0.55
CA HIS A 64 -4.49 3.05 1.00
C HIS A 64 -3.34 3.77 1.73
N ARG A 65 -3.68 4.55 2.76
CA ARG A 65 -2.79 4.74 3.88
C ARG A 65 -2.72 3.35 4.49
N ARG A 66 -1.59 2.66 4.30
CA ARG A 66 -1.25 1.49 5.10
C ARG A 66 -1.14 1.95 6.54
N GLU A 67 -2.27 2.07 7.22
CA GLU A 67 -2.33 1.78 8.63
C GLU A 67 -1.90 0.33 8.73
N ARG A 68 -0.62 0.12 9.07
CA ARG A 68 -0.21 -1.16 9.60
C ARG A 68 -0.91 -1.24 10.95
N SER A 69 -2.15 -1.73 10.92
CA SER A 69 -2.78 -2.30 12.10
C SER A 69 -1.81 -3.36 12.61
N CYS A 70 -1.07 -2.99 13.64
CA CYS A 70 -0.38 -3.92 14.49
C CYS A 70 -1.43 -4.87 15.07
N GLY A 71 -1.44 -6.12 14.60
CA GLY A 71 -2.27 -7.17 15.19
C GLY A 71 -3.53 -7.56 14.41
N ASP A 72 -3.42 -7.76 13.10
CA ASP A 72 -4.43 -8.54 12.39
C ASP A 72 -4.04 -10.02 12.51
N ASP A 73 -4.71 -10.76 13.40
CA ASP A 73 -4.60 -12.22 13.60
C ASP A 73 -5.14 -13.03 12.40
N ARG A 74 -5.14 -12.44 11.21
CA ARG A 74 -5.37 -13.18 9.96
C ARG A 74 -4.17 -14.07 9.74
N GLN A 75 -4.44 -15.36 9.49
CA GLN A 75 -3.42 -16.32 9.06
C GLN A 75 -2.66 -15.70 7.88
N ARG A 76 -1.36 -15.39 8.10
CA ARG A 76 -0.51 -14.79 7.07
C ARG A 76 -0.50 -15.71 5.87
N SER A 77 -0.75 -15.15 4.70
CA SER A 77 -0.65 -15.90 3.45
C SER A 77 0.75 -16.53 3.32
N PRO A 78 0.89 -17.64 2.57
CA PRO A 78 2.21 -18.26 2.35
C PRO A 78 3.23 -17.26 1.81
N GLN A 79 2.79 -16.37 0.92
CA GLN A 79 3.61 -15.29 0.38
C GLN A 79 4.09 -14.30 1.45
N GLU A 80 3.24 -13.92 2.39
CA GLU A 80 3.61 -13.04 3.50
C GLU A 80 4.59 -13.71 4.47
N ARG A 81 4.40 -15.00 4.77
CA ARG A 81 5.35 -15.80 5.57
C ARG A 81 6.73 -15.83 4.91
N ILE A 82 6.79 -16.10 3.60
CA ILE A 82 8.04 -16.08 2.83
C ILE A 82 8.69 -14.68 2.85
N ASN A 83 7.91 -13.62 2.69
CA ASN A 83 8.44 -12.25 2.70
C ASN A 83 8.98 -11.86 4.08
N ALA A 84 8.27 -12.22 5.14
CA ALA A 84 8.72 -12.03 6.52
C ALA A 84 10.04 -12.78 6.77
N ALA A 85 10.13 -14.05 6.35
CA ALA A 85 11.36 -14.83 6.44
C ALA A 85 12.53 -14.19 5.68
N ARG A 86 12.31 -13.64 4.47
CA ARG A 86 13.36 -12.87 3.76
C ARG A 86 13.82 -11.66 4.57
N GLY A 87 12.90 -10.93 5.18
CA GLY A 87 13.20 -9.78 6.03
C GLY A 87 14.08 -10.15 7.23
N TYR A 88 13.75 -11.24 7.93
CA TYR A 88 14.56 -11.71 9.05
C TYR A 88 15.94 -12.20 8.62
N LYS A 89 16.05 -12.89 7.47
CA LYS A 89 17.37 -13.26 6.90
C LYS A 89 18.20 -12.02 6.56
N ALA A 90 17.58 -10.98 6.00
CA ALA A 90 18.27 -9.72 5.75
C ALA A 90 18.75 -9.05 7.04
N ALA A 91 17.91 -9.05 8.10
CA ALA A 91 18.28 -8.51 9.40
C ALA A 91 19.49 -9.23 10.01
N MET A 92 19.61 -10.55 9.84
CA MET A 92 20.77 -11.33 10.32
C MET A 92 22.09 -10.90 9.68
N HIS A 93 22.08 -10.53 8.40
CA HIS A 93 23.28 -10.14 7.66
C HIS A 93 23.58 -8.64 7.73
N ASN A 94 22.65 -7.83 8.22
CA ASN A 94 22.84 -6.39 8.30
C ASN A 94 23.77 -6.03 9.49
N PRO A 95 24.92 -5.37 9.25
CA PRO A 95 25.83 -4.98 10.33
C PRO A 95 25.25 -3.91 11.26
N LEU A 96 24.23 -3.16 10.83
CA LEU A 96 23.56 -2.12 11.63
C LEU A 96 22.49 -2.67 12.57
N VAL A 97 22.19 -3.97 12.51
CA VAL A 97 21.22 -4.62 13.39
C VAL A 97 21.93 -5.11 14.65
N SER A 98 21.33 -4.87 15.82
CA SER A 98 21.86 -5.33 17.11
C SER A 98 21.88 -6.86 17.21
N GLU A 99 22.76 -7.39 18.06
CA GLU A 99 22.85 -8.84 18.28
C GLU A 99 21.54 -9.43 18.85
N GLU A 100 20.83 -8.67 19.70
CA GLU A 100 19.49 -9.02 20.17
C GLU A 100 18.48 -9.10 19.01
N GLY A 101 18.50 -8.12 18.09
CA GLY A 101 17.65 -8.13 16.90
C GLY A 101 17.93 -9.32 15.98
N LYS A 102 19.20 -9.71 15.85
CA LYS A 102 19.60 -10.92 15.09
C LYS A 102 19.22 -12.22 15.80
N ALA A 103 19.23 -12.26 17.13
CA ALA A 103 18.77 -13.41 17.91
C ALA A 103 17.26 -13.61 17.74
N HIS A 104 16.47 -12.55 17.88
CA HIS A 104 15.04 -12.58 17.62
C HIS A 104 14.72 -12.98 16.17
N ALA A 105 15.47 -12.46 15.18
CA ALA A 105 15.31 -12.85 13.79
C ALA A 105 15.53 -14.36 13.56
N ARG A 106 16.49 -14.98 14.27
CA ARG A 106 16.71 -16.43 14.22
C ARG A 106 15.54 -17.22 14.78
N GLU A 107 15.02 -16.81 15.93
CA GLU A 107 13.87 -17.44 16.57
C GLU A 107 12.63 -17.38 15.67
N MET A 108 12.36 -16.21 15.08
CA MET A 108 11.23 -16.02 14.16
C MET A 108 11.36 -16.87 12.88
N LEU A 109 12.57 -17.07 12.37
CA LEU A 109 12.79 -17.95 11.23
C LEU A 109 12.48 -19.42 11.54
N GLN A 110 12.81 -19.88 12.74
CA GLN A 110 12.49 -21.24 13.18
C GLN A 110 10.98 -21.41 13.37
N LEU A 111 10.32 -20.43 13.98
CA LEU A 111 8.88 -20.47 14.21
C LEU A 111 8.06 -20.46 12.92
N MET A 112 8.46 -19.63 11.94
CA MET A 112 7.67 -19.43 10.72
C MET A 112 7.76 -20.56 9.71
N ASN A 113 8.70 -21.50 9.87
CA ASN A 113 9.01 -22.61 8.97
C ASN A 113 8.90 -22.21 7.49
N ASP A 114 9.91 -21.51 6.98
CA ASP A 114 9.88 -20.90 5.64
C ASP A 114 9.78 -21.93 4.51
N GLU A 115 10.10 -23.19 4.78
CA GLU A 115 10.01 -24.29 3.83
C GLU A 115 8.56 -24.74 3.61
N GLU A 116 7.77 -24.88 4.68
CA GLU A 116 6.33 -25.18 4.57
C GLU A 116 5.59 -24.08 3.80
N ALA A 117 5.88 -22.81 4.09
CA ALA A 117 5.27 -21.69 3.38
C ALA A 117 5.60 -21.70 1.88
N ARG A 118 6.81 -22.14 1.50
CA ARG A 118 7.17 -22.32 0.09
C ARG A 118 6.39 -23.45 -0.56
N GLN A 119 6.33 -24.60 0.11
CA GLN A 119 5.60 -25.76 -0.41
C GLN A 119 4.13 -25.41 -0.63
N GLU A 120 3.49 -24.77 0.34
CA GLU A 120 2.09 -24.34 0.22
C GLU A 120 1.88 -23.37 -0.95
N LEU A 121 2.78 -22.40 -1.13
CA LEU A 121 2.71 -21.48 -2.27
C LEU A 121 2.85 -22.21 -3.61
N TYR A 122 3.79 -23.16 -3.72
CA TYR A 122 4.00 -23.93 -4.95
C TYR A 122 2.81 -24.85 -5.27
N SER A 123 2.19 -25.44 -4.26
CA SER A 123 1.00 -26.29 -4.43
C SER A 123 -0.24 -25.49 -4.84
N GLN A 124 -0.38 -24.25 -4.37
CA GLN A 124 -1.47 -23.36 -4.81
C GLN A 124 -1.33 -22.92 -6.27
N ASP A 125 -0.09 -22.88 -6.79
CA ASP A 125 0.26 -22.46 -8.16
C ASP A 125 0.37 -23.64 -9.16
N GLU A 126 -0.38 -24.71 -8.91
CA GLU A 126 -0.56 -25.86 -9.83
C GLU A 126 -1.27 -25.49 -11.15
N ARG A 127 -1.52 -24.20 -11.41
CA ARG A 127 -1.98 -23.75 -12.72
C ARG A 127 -0.93 -24.19 -13.76
N PRO A 128 -1.36 -24.90 -14.83
CA PRO A 128 -0.45 -25.28 -15.89
C PRO A 128 0.16 -24.00 -16.48
N LYS A 129 1.49 -23.96 -16.54
CA LYS A 129 2.21 -22.83 -17.10
C LYS A 129 1.93 -22.82 -18.60
N ASP A 130 1.76 -21.63 -19.18
CA ASP A 130 1.54 -21.48 -20.62
C ASP A 130 2.76 -22.06 -21.37
N PRO A 131 2.58 -23.13 -22.18
CA PRO A 131 3.69 -23.82 -22.84
C PRO A 131 4.45 -22.89 -23.79
N THR A 132 3.78 -21.93 -24.41
CA THR A 132 4.38 -20.92 -25.29
C THR A 132 5.33 -20.02 -24.51
N ARG A 133 4.91 -19.58 -23.31
CA ARG A 133 5.77 -18.76 -22.44
C ARG A 133 6.95 -19.55 -21.90
N VAL A 134 6.75 -20.81 -21.54
CA VAL A 134 7.84 -21.70 -21.09
C VAL A 134 8.86 -21.90 -22.22
N ALA A 135 8.41 -22.23 -23.42
CA ALA A 135 9.26 -22.39 -24.60
C ALA A 135 10.05 -21.11 -24.91
N ALA A 136 9.40 -19.93 -24.85
CA ALA A 136 10.05 -18.64 -25.04
C ALA A 136 11.17 -18.40 -24.00
N GLY A 137 10.92 -18.72 -22.73
CA GLY A 137 11.91 -18.62 -21.65
C GLY A 137 13.11 -19.54 -21.85
N LEU A 138 12.87 -20.79 -22.26
CA LEU A 138 13.94 -21.76 -22.54
C LEU A 138 14.79 -21.33 -23.74
N LYS A 139 14.17 -20.79 -24.79
CA LYS A 139 14.86 -20.24 -25.96
C LYS A 139 15.71 -19.03 -25.60
N ALA A 140 15.23 -18.18 -24.69
CA ALA A 140 16.01 -17.05 -24.17
C ALA A 140 17.21 -17.55 -23.35
N ALA A 141 17.03 -18.56 -22.49
CA ALA A 141 18.11 -19.15 -21.71
C ALA A 141 19.22 -19.73 -22.59
N GLN A 142 18.88 -20.40 -23.71
CA GLN A 142 19.86 -20.94 -24.67
C GLN A 142 20.77 -19.87 -25.30
N LYS A 143 20.26 -18.65 -25.48
CA LYS A 143 21.00 -17.55 -26.12
C LYS A 143 21.69 -16.62 -25.12
N ASN A 144 21.41 -16.76 -23.84
CA ASN A 144 21.94 -15.87 -22.81
C ASN A 144 23.40 -16.26 -22.47
N PRO A 145 24.39 -15.38 -22.70
CA PRO A 145 25.79 -15.67 -22.39
C PRO A 145 26.07 -15.82 -20.88
N LEU A 146 25.19 -15.28 -20.03
CA LEU A 146 25.28 -15.43 -18.57
C LEU A 146 24.81 -16.80 -18.06
N VAL A 147 24.23 -17.64 -18.93
CA VAL A 147 23.80 -18.99 -18.59
C VAL A 147 24.93 -19.97 -18.91
N SER A 148 25.23 -20.85 -17.96
CA SER A 148 26.24 -21.90 -18.12
C SER A 148 25.94 -22.79 -19.33
N GLU A 149 26.99 -23.38 -19.93
CA GLU A 149 26.83 -24.34 -21.03
C GLU A 149 25.88 -25.49 -20.65
N GLU A 150 26.00 -26.00 -19.42
CA GLU A 150 25.10 -27.03 -18.92
C GLU A 150 23.64 -26.53 -18.84
N GLY A 151 23.43 -25.30 -18.36
CA GLY A 151 22.11 -24.68 -18.31
C GLY A 151 21.48 -24.52 -19.69
N ARG A 152 22.27 -24.10 -20.69
CA ARG A 152 21.83 -23.98 -22.08
C ARG A 152 21.47 -25.33 -22.69
N ARG A 153 22.27 -26.37 -22.43
CA ARG A 153 21.97 -27.74 -22.88
C ARG A 153 20.68 -28.29 -22.25
N ARG A 154 20.47 -28.08 -20.95
CA ARG A 154 19.24 -28.48 -20.26
C ARG A 154 18.02 -27.74 -20.83
N ALA A 155 18.15 -26.44 -21.09
CA ALA A 155 17.09 -25.66 -21.71
C ALA A 155 16.76 -26.14 -23.14
N ALA A 156 17.76 -26.54 -23.92
CA ALA A 156 17.56 -27.14 -25.24
C ALA A 156 16.81 -28.47 -25.18
N LYS A 157 17.21 -29.36 -24.26
CA LYS A 157 16.52 -30.64 -24.07
C LYS A 157 15.06 -30.44 -23.68
N HIS A 158 14.79 -29.55 -22.71
CA HIS A 158 13.42 -29.32 -22.24
C HIS A 158 12.55 -28.61 -23.28
N LEU A 159 13.13 -27.72 -24.09
CA LEU A 159 12.42 -27.11 -25.23
C LEU A 159 11.98 -28.19 -26.23
N HIS A 160 12.89 -29.12 -26.55
CA HIS A 160 12.56 -30.24 -27.43
C HIS A 160 11.46 -31.13 -26.84
N GLU A 161 11.49 -31.43 -25.54
CA GLU A 161 10.42 -32.18 -24.87
C GLU A 161 9.06 -31.48 -24.99
N ILE A 162 9.01 -30.15 -24.82
CA ILE A 162 7.78 -29.37 -24.94
C ILE A 162 7.29 -29.38 -26.39
N GLU A 163 8.17 -29.15 -27.37
CA GLU A 163 7.83 -29.18 -28.80
C GLU A 163 7.27 -30.55 -29.23
N MET A 164 7.80 -31.65 -28.69
CA MET A 164 7.31 -33.01 -28.97
C MET A 164 5.99 -33.34 -28.25
N SER A 165 5.61 -32.56 -27.24
CA SER A 165 4.39 -32.74 -26.43
C SER A 165 3.26 -31.74 -26.77
N GLY A 166 3.50 -30.79 -27.68
CA GLY A 166 2.49 -29.86 -28.16
C GLY A 166 1.36 -30.58 -28.89
N PRO A 167 0.12 -30.04 -28.88
CA PRO A 167 -0.99 -30.68 -29.59
C PRO A 167 -0.64 -30.77 -31.08
N GLU A 168 -0.68 -31.99 -31.62
CA GLU A 168 -0.79 -32.18 -33.08
C GLU A 168 -2.07 -31.45 -33.53
N GLU A 169 -1.95 -30.55 -34.51
CA GLU A 169 -3.08 -29.86 -35.14
C GLU A 169 -4.03 -30.83 -35.86
#